data_AF-A0A357N3I5-F1
#
_entry.id   AF-A0A357N3I5-F1
#
_cell.length_a   1.000
_cell.length_b   1.000
_cell.length_c   1.000
_cell.angle_alpha   90.00
_cell.angle_beta   90.00
_cell.angle_gamma   90.00
#
_symmetry.space_group_name_H-M   'P 1'
#
loop_
_entity.id
_entity.type
_entity.pdbx_description
1 polymer ?
#
loop_
_entity_poly.entity_id
_entity_poly.type
_entity_poly.pdbx_seq_one_letter_code
_entity_poly.pdbx_strand_id
1 'polypeptide(L)'
;IQVALGQIGAPRQQAASQTLKEGSSGREVLKLENNLVALGFASADGQQTLNPDRRFDATTRQAVEEFQRAHNLDPVDGKAGRDTLTAIDREARELQGNLAALGLTDAKGQAIASDGYLGAGSRHAINTFQQQHGLPATGIADADTRQALASEVQQRAQGQNQNPGQQTAADPARETVYPMSDPRSPQNWLYTETLVQVKFAEEARGLPSGEHSEKLAAALTVEATRAGMWKIDRVELNQDGSMARAVQANAMRDESALNRNSAPVSTAEAMGQSVQENSERALKASDQQREQQRIDQQTQQHGPRAMMA
;
A
#
# COMPACT_ATOMS: atom_id res chain seq x y z
N ILE A 1 51.74 -1.96 -29.44
CA ILE A 1 50.93 -0.73 -29.33
C ILE A 1 49.89 -0.81 -30.44
N GLN A 2 48.62 -0.61 -30.12
CA GLN A 2 47.43 -0.81 -30.97
C GLN A 2 47.05 -2.28 -31.20
N VAL A 3 46.18 -2.80 -30.34
CA VAL A 3 44.84 -3.38 -30.61
C VAL A 3 44.47 -4.20 -29.37
N ALA A 4 43.52 -3.69 -28.56
CA ALA A 4 42.75 -4.34 -27.48
C ALA A 4 42.61 -3.46 -26.22
N LEU A 5 42.05 -2.25 -26.38
CA LEU A 5 41.45 -1.46 -25.31
C LEU A 5 40.31 -0.67 -25.95
N GLY A 6 39.11 -1.25 -25.93
CA GLY A 6 37.94 -0.67 -26.60
C GLY A 6 36.64 -1.36 -26.25
N GLN A 7 36.46 -1.80 -25.01
CA GLN A 7 35.17 -2.28 -24.47
C GLN A 7 34.93 -1.83 -23.02
N ILE A 8 35.38 -0.63 -22.65
CA ILE A 8 34.96 0.01 -21.42
C ILE A 8 34.64 1.47 -21.75
N GLY A 9 33.38 1.86 -21.59
CA GLY A 9 32.95 3.25 -21.70
C GLY A 9 32.04 3.59 -22.88
N ALA A 10 30.93 2.87 -23.07
CA ALA A 10 29.75 3.52 -23.60
C ALA A 10 28.95 4.05 -22.40
N PRO A 11 28.74 5.38 -22.25
CA PRO A 11 27.66 5.85 -21.39
C PRO A 11 26.39 5.22 -21.93
N ARG A 12 25.70 4.39 -21.14
CA ARG A 12 24.35 3.92 -21.48
C ARG A 12 23.50 5.18 -21.61
N GLN A 13 23.34 5.60 -22.87
CA GLN A 13 22.50 6.70 -23.29
C GLN A 13 21.13 6.51 -22.66
N GLN A 14 20.75 7.49 -21.84
CA GLN A 14 19.40 8.00 -21.61
C GLN A 14 18.24 7.08 -22.02
N ALA A 15 17.50 6.64 -21.02
CA ALA A 15 16.10 6.19 -21.04
C ALA A 15 15.33 6.50 -22.33
N ALA A 16 15.47 5.64 -23.34
CA ALA A 16 14.46 5.50 -24.37
C ALA A 16 13.29 4.78 -23.71
N SER A 17 12.14 5.46 -23.60
CA SER A 17 10.87 4.92 -23.11
C SER A 17 10.51 3.66 -23.90
N GLN A 18 10.93 2.50 -23.40
CA GLN A 18 10.60 1.20 -23.98
C GLN A 18 9.11 0.99 -23.81
N THR A 19 8.43 0.64 -24.90
CA THR A 19 7.05 0.14 -24.85
C THR A 19 6.99 -1.08 -23.95
N LEU A 20 6.21 -1.00 -22.87
CA LEU A 20 5.94 -2.15 -22.01
C LEU A 20 4.79 -2.95 -22.62
N LYS A 21 4.95 -4.27 -22.65
CA LYS A 21 4.02 -5.23 -23.27
C LYS A 21 4.20 -6.61 -22.64
N GLU A 22 3.34 -7.56 -22.96
CA GLU A 22 3.48 -8.95 -22.47
C GLU A 22 4.91 -9.48 -22.61
N GLY A 23 5.39 -10.09 -21.52
CA GLY A 23 6.78 -10.57 -21.37
C GLY A 23 7.78 -9.51 -20.87
N SER A 24 7.39 -8.24 -20.80
CA SER A 24 8.21 -7.20 -20.15
C SER A 24 8.27 -7.46 -18.64
N SER A 25 9.38 -7.10 -18.00
CA SER A 25 9.49 -7.20 -16.55
C SER A 25 10.42 -6.13 -15.96
N GLY A 26 10.27 -5.90 -14.67
CA GLY A 26 11.15 -5.01 -13.91
C GLY A 26 10.42 -3.83 -13.26
N ARG A 27 11.19 -2.79 -12.91
CA ARG A 27 10.69 -1.67 -12.09
C ARG A 27 9.65 -0.81 -12.81
N GLU A 28 9.78 -0.64 -14.13
CA GLU A 28 8.82 0.13 -14.92
C GLU A 28 7.47 -0.57 -15.02
N VAL A 29 7.48 -1.91 -15.12
CA VAL A 29 6.26 -2.73 -15.10
C VAL A 29 5.59 -2.64 -13.73
N LEU A 30 6.35 -2.71 -12.64
CA LEU A 30 5.80 -2.51 -11.30
C LEU A 30 5.19 -1.12 -11.10
N LYS A 31 5.83 -0.07 -11.62
CA LYS A 31 5.27 1.29 -11.59
C LYS A 31 3.93 1.32 -12.33
N LEU A 32 3.90 0.77 -13.54
CA LEU A 32 2.70 0.68 -14.38
C LEU A 32 1.57 -0.05 -13.64
N GLU A 33 1.83 -1.25 -13.11
CA GLU A 33 0.85 -2.06 -12.40
C GLU A 33 0.29 -1.34 -11.17
N ASN A 34 1.15 -0.76 -10.32
CA ASN A 34 0.70 0.00 -9.15
C ASN A 34 -0.19 1.19 -9.56
N ASN A 35 0.18 1.90 -10.63
CA ASN A 35 -0.62 3.01 -11.11
C ASN A 35 -1.98 2.54 -11.64
N LEU A 36 -2.03 1.48 -12.45
CA LEU A 36 -3.28 0.93 -12.98
C LEU A 36 -4.20 0.46 -11.85
N VAL A 37 -3.66 -0.25 -10.84
CA VAL A 37 -4.40 -0.66 -9.65
C VAL A 37 -4.95 0.54 -8.90
N ALA A 38 -4.12 1.53 -8.58
CA ALA A 38 -4.55 2.69 -7.81
C ALA A 38 -5.55 3.58 -8.58
N LEU A 39 -5.52 3.57 -9.92
CA LEU A 39 -6.49 4.25 -10.79
C LEU A 39 -7.76 3.42 -11.06
N GLY A 40 -7.83 2.19 -10.55
CA GLY A 40 -9.02 1.33 -10.65
C GLY A 40 -9.14 0.53 -11.95
N PHE A 41 -8.08 0.44 -12.76
CA PHE A 41 -8.03 -0.34 -14.00
C PHE A 41 -7.51 -1.75 -13.79
N ALA A 42 -7.92 -2.38 -12.70
CA ALA A 42 -7.37 -3.64 -12.25
C ALA A 42 -8.43 -4.68 -11.88
N SER A 43 -9.67 -4.45 -12.34
CA SER A 43 -10.83 -5.27 -12.01
C SER A 43 -11.55 -5.73 -13.25
N ALA A 44 -11.71 -7.05 -13.38
CA ALA A 44 -12.76 -7.64 -14.20
C ALA A 44 -13.93 -8.00 -13.26
N ASP A 45 -15.15 -7.59 -13.61
CA ASP A 45 -16.39 -7.94 -12.89
C ASP A 45 -16.41 -7.59 -11.38
N GLY A 46 -15.67 -6.55 -10.98
CA GLY A 46 -15.60 -6.09 -9.59
C GLY A 46 -14.66 -6.90 -8.69
N GLN A 47 -13.91 -7.86 -9.23
CA GLN A 47 -12.82 -8.54 -8.54
C GLN A 47 -11.48 -7.98 -8.99
N GLN A 48 -10.63 -7.61 -8.03
CA GLN A 48 -9.24 -7.19 -8.27
C GLN A 48 -8.45 -8.36 -8.86
N THR A 49 -8.09 -8.29 -10.14
CA THR A 49 -7.37 -9.36 -10.86
C THR A 49 -5.89 -9.04 -11.08
N LEU A 50 -5.50 -7.77 -11.11
CA LEU A 50 -4.11 -7.37 -11.31
C LEU A 50 -3.35 -7.29 -9.98
N ASN A 51 -2.29 -8.09 -9.85
CA ASN A 51 -1.34 -8.03 -8.73
C ASN A 51 0.00 -7.45 -9.22
N PRO A 52 0.51 -6.33 -8.66
CA PRO A 52 1.78 -5.76 -9.05
C PRO A 52 2.98 -6.67 -8.69
N ASP A 53 3.43 -7.49 -9.64
CA ASP A 53 4.48 -8.49 -9.44
C ASP A 53 5.74 -8.27 -10.30
N ARG A 54 5.82 -7.11 -10.98
CA ARG A 54 6.89 -6.73 -11.93
C ARG A 54 6.86 -7.51 -13.23
N ARG A 55 5.80 -8.25 -13.56
CA ARG A 55 5.70 -9.06 -14.78
C ARG A 55 4.47 -8.66 -15.57
N PHE A 56 4.73 -8.15 -16.77
CA PHE A 56 3.67 -7.79 -17.69
C PHE A 56 3.10 -9.07 -18.29
N ASP A 57 2.01 -9.56 -17.72
CA ASP A 57 1.29 -10.74 -18.16
C ASP A 57 -0.06 -10.38 -18.81
N ALA A 58 -0.90 -11.38 -19.04
CA ALA A 58 -2.22 -11.19 -19.65
C ALA A 58 -3.15 -10.30 -18.81
N THR A 59 -3.04 -10.33 -17.47
CA THR A 59 -3.85 -9.47 -16.59
C THR A 59 -3.40 -8.02 -16.69
N THR A 60 -2.09 -7.79 -16.77
CA THR A 60 -1.51 -6.46 -16.98
C THR A 60 -1.90 -5.90 -18.35
N ARG A 61 -1.89 -6.74 -19.40
CA ARG A 61 -2.36 -6.34 -20.74
C ARG A 61 -3.81 -5.90 -20.70
N GLN A 62 -4.69 -6.67 -20.06
CA GLN A 62 -6.12 -6.35 -19.96
C GLN A 62 -6.34 -5.01 -19.24
N ALA A 63 -5.66 -4.79 -18.13
CA ALA A 63 -5.68 -3.52 -17.41
C ALA A 63 -5.24 -2.33 -18.28
N VAL A 64 -4.20 -2.51 -19.10
CA VAL A 64 -3.76 -1.49 -20.06
C VAL A 64 -4.81 -1.25 -21.15
N GLU A 65 -5.46 -2.29 -21.67
CA GLU A 65 -6.53 -2.12 -22.65
C GLU A 65 -7.75 -1.39 -22.07
N GLU A 66 -8.14 -1.70 -20.84
CA GLU A 66 -9.21 -1.00 -20.13
C GLU A 66 -8.89 0.48 -19.96
N PHE A 67 -7.67 0.80 -19.53
CA PHE A 67 -7.17 2.16 -19.47
C PHE A 67 -7.23 2.83 -20.85
N GLN A 68 -6.68 2.18 -21.89
CA GLN A 68 -6.70 2.72 -23.25
C GLN A 68 -8.12 3.01 -23.74
N ARG A 69 -9.08 2.09 -23.51
CA ARG A 69 -10.49 2.30 -23.86
C ARG A 69 -11.11 3.47 -23.10
N ALA A 70 -10.92 3.53 -21.79
CA ALA A 70 -11.48 4.60 -20.96
C ALA A 70 -10.94 5.99 -21.33
N HIS A 71 -9.72 6.05 -21.85
CA HIS A 71 -9.05 7.29 -22.25
C HIS A 71 -9.07 7.54 -23.77
N ASN A 72 -9.82 6.76 -24.54
CA ASN A 72 -9.92 6.86 -26.01
C ASN A 72 -8.54 6.86 -26.72
N LEU A 73 -7.61 6.05 -26.21
CA LEU A 73 -6.30 5.87 -26.82
C LEU A 73 -6.39 4.85 -27.97
N ASP A 74 -5.82 5.21 -29.12
CA ASP A 74 -5.76 4.37 -30.32
C ASP A 74 -4.29 4.06 -30.64
N PRO A 75 -3.91 2.77 -30.83
CA PRO A 75 -4.76 1.58 -30.75
C PRO A 75 -4.99 1.10 -29.31
N VAL A 76 -6.13 0.44 -29.10
CA VAL A 76 -6.38 -0.39 -27.91
C VAL A 76 -5.70 -1.73 -28.13
N ASP A 77 -4.39 -1.77 -27.96
CA ASP A 77 -3.55 -2.95 -28.24
C ASP A 77 -2.93 -3.59 -26.98
N GLY A 78 -3.23 -3.03 -25.81
CA GLY A 78 -2.75 -3.54 -24.52
C GLY A 78 -1.25 -3.32 -24.30
N LYS A 79 -0.59 -2.50 -25.12
CA LYS A 79 0.81 -2.13 -24.95
C LYS A 79 0.90 -0.75 -24.33
N ALA A 80 1.66 -0.62 -23.25
CA ALA A 80 1.98 0.67 -22.68
C ALA A 80 3.12 1.34 -23.48
N GLY A 81 2.75 1.91 -24.62
CA GLY A 81 3.60 2.77 -25.44
C GLY A 81 3.75 4.17 -24.84
N ARG A 82 4.41 5.08 -25.57
CA ARG A 82 4.65 6.45 -25.11
C ARG A 82 3.38 7.18 -24.67
N ASP A 83 2.33 7.13 -25.50
CA ASP A 83 1.11 7.89 -25.24
C ASP A 83 0.35 7.31 -24.04
N THR A 84 0.25 5.99 -23.94
CA THR A 84 -0.33 5.30 -22.79
C THR A 84 0.43 5.58 -21.50
N LEU A 85 1.76 5.45 -21.49
CA LEU A 85 2.59 5.75 -20.32
C LEU A 85 2.49 7.23 -19.91
N THR A 86 2.40 8.14 -20.87
CA THR A 86 2.24 9.58 -20.62
C THR A 86 0.88 9.88 -19.99
N ALA A 87 -0.19 9.25 -20.49
CA ALA A 87 -1.53 9.41 -19.96
C ALA A 87 -1.63 8.88 -18.51
N ILE A 88 -1.09 7.69 -18.24
CA ILE A 88 -1.06 7.11 -16.89
C ILE A 88 -0.23 7.98 -15.93
N ASP A 89 0.96 8.43 -16.34
CA ASP A 89 1.82 9.28 -15.50
C ASP A 89 1.15 10.63 -15.19
N ARG A 90 0.45 11.23 -16.17
CA ARG A 90 -0.32 12.45 -15.98
C ARG A 90 -1.43 12.24 -14.94
N GLU A 91 -2.26 11.22 -15.08
CA GLU A 91 -3.37 10.98 -14.15
C GLU A 91 -2.86 10.63 -12.75
N ALA A 92 -1.77 9.86 -12.65
CA ALA A 92 -1.11 9.58 -11.38
C ALA A 92 -0.64 10.86 -10.66
N ARG A 93 -0.01 11.78 -11.40
CA ARG A 93 0.44 13.06 -10.84
C ARG A 93 -0.71 13.99 -10.47
N GLU A 94 -1.77 14.02 -11.28
CA GLU A 94 -2.99 14.79 -10.98
C GLU A 94 -3.64 14.28 -9.70
N LEU A 95 -3.77 12.96 -9.55
CA LEU A 95 -4.28 12.34 -8.32
C LEU A 95 -3.41 12.69 -7.11
N GLN A 96 -2.09 12.53 -7.21
CA GLN A 96 -1.15 12.92 -6.15
C GLN A 96 -1.25 14.41 -5.80
N GLY A 97 -1.41 15.27 -6.81
CA GLY A 97 -1.61 16.71 -6.63
C GLY A 97 -2.89 17.03 -5.86
N ASN A 98 -4.00 16.36 -6.19
CA ASN A 98 -5.26 16.49 -5.46
C ASN A 98 -5.10 16.04 -4.00
N LEU A 99 -4.49 14.87 -3.75
CA LEU A 99 -4.24 14.38 -2.40
C LEU A 99 -3.40 15.38 -1.58
N ALA A 100 -2.34 15.92 -2.17
CA ALA A 100 -1.49 16.93 -1.54
C ALA A 100 -2.23 18.25 -1.29
N ALA A 101 -3.08 18.71 -2.22
CA ALA A 101 -3.89 19.92 -2.07
C ALA A 101 -4.92 19.79 -0.93
N LEU A 102 -5.39 18.58 -0.67
CA LEU A 102 -6.26 18.26 0.47
C LEU A 102 -5.49 18.12 1.79
N GLY A 103 -4.16 18.15 1.75
CA GLY A 103 -3.30 17.97 2.92
C GLY A 103 -3.23 16.53 3.40
N LEU A 104 -3.60 15.56 2.55
CA LEU A 104 -3.48 14.15 2.87
C LEU A 104 -2.00 13.73 2.85
N THR A 105 -1.66 12.83 3.76
CA THR A 105 -0.30 12.34 3.95
C THR A 105 -0.22 10.84 3.71
N ASP A 106 0.99 10.31 3.61
CA ASP A 106 1.22 8.87 3.72
C ASP A 106 1.04 8.39 5.17
N ALA A 107 1.22 7.08 5.38
CA ALA A 107 1.09 6.44 6.69
C ALA A 107 2.12 6.93 7.74
N LYS A 108 3.15 7.66 7.32
CA LYS A 108 4.18 8.24 8.20
C LYS A 108 3.89 9.72 8.51
N GLY A 109 2.79 10.27 7.99
CA GLY A 109 2.49 11.69 8.11
C GLY A 109 3.30 12.57 7.15
N GLN A 110 3.95 11.98 6.13
CA GLN A 110 4.70 12.73 5.12
C GLN A 110 3.77 13.16 3.99
N ALA A 111 4.00 14.36 3.45
CA ALA A 111 3.22 14.86 2.32
C ALA A 111 3.38 13.95 1.09
N ILE A 112 2.29 13.77 0.33
CA ILE A 112 2.32 12.99 -0.91
C ILE A 112 3.16 13.72 -1.97
N ALA A 113 4.18 13.04 -2.48
CA ALA A 113 5.01 13.53 -3.58
C ALA A 113 4.30 13.34 -4.94
N SER A 114 4.42 14.30 -5.85
CA SER A 114 3.91 14.20 -7.24
C SER A 114 4.96 13.60 -8.18
N ASP A 115 5.39 12.38 -7.86
CA ASP A 115 6.43 11.64 -8.59
C ASP A 115 5.88 10.75 -9.72
N GLY A 116 4.55 10.66 -9.84
CA GLY A 116 3.85 9.82 -10.82
C GLY A 116 3.84 8.34 -10.44
N TYR A 117 4.21 7.97 -9.21
CA TYR A 117 4.14 6.61 -8.68
C TYR A 117 3.10 6.49 -7.56
N LEU A 118 1.97 5.86 -7.86
CA LEU A 118 0.90 5.58 -6.90
C LEU A 118 1.20 4.36 -6.03
N GLY A 119 2.29 4.44 -5.26
CA GLY A 119 2.69 3.41 -4.30
C GLY A 119 1.86 3.44 -3.01
N ALA A 120 2.37 2.77 -1.98
CA ALA A 120 1.71 2.63 -0.69
C ALA A 120 1.32 3.97 -0.03
N GLY A 121 2.13 5.02 -0.19
CA GLY A 121 1.83 6.35 0.36
C GLY A 121 0.58 6.97 -0.27
N SER A 122 0.49 6.97 -1.60
CA SER A 122 -0.69 7.47 -2.32
C SER A 122 -1.93 6.63 -2.00
N ARG A 123 -1.80 5.30 -1.97
CA ARG A 123 -2.92 4.40 -1.61
C ARG A 123 -3.42 4.65 -0.20
N HIS A 124 -2.52 4.93 0.76
CA HIS A 124 -2.92 5.35 2.11
C HIS A 124 -3.72 6.65 2.09
N ALA A 125 -3.23 7.67 1.40
CA ALA A 125 -3.94 8.95 1.29
C ALA A 125 -5.32 8.80 0.61
N ILE A 126 -5.43 8.00 -0.45
CA ILE A 126 -6.71 7.68 -1.12
C ILE A 126 -7.65 6.97 -0.14
N ASN A 127 -7.14 5.99 0.60
CA ASN A 127 -7.89 5.25 1.59
C ASN A 127 -8.41 6.18 2.70
N THR A 128 -7.56 7.06 3.23
CA THR A 128 -7.95 8.08 4.22
C THR A 128 -9.03 9.01 3.69
N PHE A 129 -8.90 9.47 2.45
CA PHE A 129 -9.94 10.28 1.81
C PHE A 129 -11.27 9.52 1.71
N GLN A 130 -11.23 8.27 1.23
CA GLN A 130 -12.42 7.44 1.12
C GLN A 130 -13.11 7.26 2.47
N GLN A 131 -12.34 7.00 3.54
CA GLN A 131 -12.86 6.92 4.90
C GLN A 131 -13.53 8.22 5.36
N GLN A 132 -12.89 9.37 5.11
CA GLN A 132 -13.40 10.70 5.50
C GLN A 132 -14.70 11.07 4.77
N HIS A 133 -14.87 10.58 3.55
CA HIS A 133 -16.01 10.91 2.69
C HIS A 133 -17.05 9.79 2.57
N GLY A 134 -16.96 8.75 3.40
CA GLY A 134 -17.93 7.65 3.43
C GLY A 134 -17.94 6.76 2.18
N LEU A 135 -16.84 6.76 1.42
CA LEU A 135 -16.64 5.89 0.27
C LEU A 135 -16.02 4.54 0.71
N PRO A 136 -16.12 3.48 -0.11
CA PRO A 136 -15.38 2.24 0.12
C PRO A 136 -13.87 2.52 0.25
N ALA A 137 -13.31 2.27 1.42
CA ALA A 137 -11.89 2.50 1.72
C ALA A 137 -11.01 1.40 1.13
N THR A 138 -10.95 1.34 -0.21
CA THR A 138 -10.19 0.34 -0.98
C THR A 138 -8.75 0.78 -1.24
N GLY A 139 -8.45 2.08 -1.07
CA GLY A 139 -7.17 2.67 -1.50
C GLY A 139 -7.02 2.69 -3.02
N ILE A 140 -8.12 2.46 -3.76
CA ILE A 140 -8.22 2.54 -5.22
C ILE A 140 -9.06 3.76 -5.54
N ALA A 141 -8.51 4.73 -6.27
CA ALA A 141 -9.24 5.89 -6.71
C ALA A 141 -10.06 5.51 -7.94
N ASP A 142 -11.18 4.81 -7.76
CA ASP A 142 -12.19 4.56 -8.79
C ASP A 142 -12.87 5.87 -9.28
N ALA A 143 -13.79 5.76 -10.23
CA ALA A 143 -14.44 6.94 -10.81
C ALA A 143 -15.13 7.82 -9.75
N ASP A 144 -15.85 7.22 -8.80
CA ASP A 144 -16.54 7.93 -7.73
C ASP A 144 -15.55 8.63 -6.79
N THR A 145 -14.46 7.94 -6.41
CA THR A 145 -13.40 8.50 -5.58
C THR A 145 -12.68 9.65 -6.27
N ARG A 146 -12.35 9.53 -7.56
CA ARG A 146 -11.69 10.61 -8.32
C ARG A 146 -12.60 11.83 -8.45
N GLN A 147 -13.90 11.61 -8.68
CA GLN A 147 -14.88 12.70 -8.74
C GLN A 147 -15.02 13.41 -7.39
N ALA A 148 -15.09 12.67 -6.29
CA ALA A 148 -15.16 13.23 -4.95
C ALA A 148 -13.88 14.04 -4.61
N LEU A 149 -12.69 13.50 -4.90
CA LEU A 149 -11.41 14.20 -4.73
C LEU A 149 -11.36 15.52 -5.51
N ALA A 150 -11.72 15.48 -6.79
CA ALA A 150 -11.71 16.67 -7.64
C ALA A 150 -12.70 17.73 -7.13
N SER A 151 -13.88 17.30 -6.68
CA SER A 151 -14.91 18.19 -6.12
C SER A 151 -14.44 18.88 -4.84
N GLU A 152 -13.82 18.13 -3.92
CA GLU A 152 -13.28 18.69 -2.66
C GLU A 152 -12.15 19.70 -2.93
N VAL A 153 -11.24 19.38 -3.87
CA VAL A 153 -10.16 20.31 -4.26
C VAL A 153 -10.74 21.59 -4.84
N GLN A 154 -11.76 21.50 -5.69
CA GLN A 154 -12.45 22.67 -6.25
C GLN A 154 -13.17 23.48 -5.16
N GLN A 155 -13.82 22.83 -4.20
CA GLN A 155 -14.48 23.51 -3.09
C GLN A 155 -13.47 24.23 -2.19
N ARG A 156 -12.30 23.62 -1.89
CA ARG A 156 -11.22 24.31 -1.17
C ARG A 156 -10.64 25.48 -1.94
N ALA A 157 -10.48 25.34 -3.26
CA ALA A 157 -10.01 26.43 -4.11
C ALA A 157 -11.00 27.60 -4.19
N GLN A 158 -12.32 27.32 -4.13
CA GLN A 158 -13.37 28.33 -4.13
C GLN A 158 -13.61 28.95 -2.73
N GLY A 159 -13.40 28.16 -1.66
CA GLY A 159 -13.53 28.57 -0.26
C GLY A 159 -12.37 29.43 0.26
N GLN A 160 -11.23 29.47 -0.44
CA GLN A 160 -10.11 30.35 -0.12
C GLN A 160 -10.36 31.85 -0.38
N ASN A 161 -11.60 32.23 -0.74
CA ASN A 161 -12.05 33.63 -0.76
C ASN A 161 -12.88 34.04 0.47
N GLN A 162 -12.95 33.22 1.52
CA GLN A 162 -13.46 33.65 2.83
C GLN A 162 -12.58 33.13 3.99
N ASN A 163 -12.32 34.03 4.94
CA ASN A 163 -11.44 33.93 6.09
C ASN A 163 -11.51 32.59 6.86
N PRO A 164 -10.38 32.05 7.37
CA PRO A 164 -10.35 30.80 8.12
C PRO A 164 -10.79 31.05 9.57
N GLY A 165 -11.97 30.55 9.93
CA GLY A 165 -12.41 30.53 11.31
C GLY A 165 -13.87 30.13 11.44
N GLN A 166 -14.18 28.84 11.31
CA GLN A 166 -15.22 28.14 12.08
C GLN A 166 -15.42 26.69 11.60
N GLN A 167 -15.06 25.75 12.49
CA GLN A 167 -15.74 24.47 12.81
C GLN A 167 -15.78 23.38 11.72
N THR A 168 -15.17 22.22 11.94
CA THR A 168 -15.74 21.19 12.84
C THR A 168 -14.81 20.78 13.97
N ALA A 169 -15.14 21.24 15.18
CA ALA A 169 -14.79 20.54 16.40
C ALA A 169 -15.74 19.34 16.53
N ALA A 170 -15.22 18.13 16.40
CA ALA A 170 -15.91 16.92 16.85
C ALA A 170 -15.42 16.59 18.26
N ASP A 171 -16.39 16.50 19.17
CA ASP A 171 -16.38 16.10 20.56
C ASP A 171 -15.21 15.18 21.04
N PRO A 172 -14.56 15.46 22.18
CA PRO A 172 -13.62 14.55 22.82
C PRO A 172 -14.35 13.71 23.88
N ALA A 173 -14.87 12.52 23.54
CA ALA A 173 -15.05 11.38 24.48
C ALA A 173 -15.87 10.22 23.89
N ARG A 174 -15.17 9.15 23.50
CA ARG A 174 -15.33 7.74 23.94
C ARG A 174 -14.41 6.91 23.05
N GLU A 175 -13.33 6.37 23.62
CA GLU A 175 -12.49 5.33 23.00
C GLU A 175 -13.36 4.07 22.78
N THR A 176 -14.23 4.08 21.78
CA THR A 176 -14.85 2.85 21.29
C THR A 176 -13.78 2.10 20.54
N VAL A 177 -13.32 0.98 21.11
CA VAL A 177 -12.41 0.06 20.42
C VAL A 177 -13.17 -0.53 19.24
N TYR A 178 -12.90 -0.02 18.04
CA TYR A 178 -13.44 -0.58 16.81
C TYR A 178 -12.74 -1.89 16.47
N PRO A 179 -13.48 -2.95 16.06
CA PRO A 179 -12.88 -4.16 15.51
C PRO A 179 -11.91 -3.80 14.38
N MET A 180 -10.80 -4.53 14.21
CA MET A 180 -9.80 -4.27 13.17
C MET A 180 -10.32 -4.54 11.76
N SER A 181 -11.43 -5.25 11.63
CA SER A 181 -12.19 -5.36 10.38
C SER A 181 -13.13 -4.18 10.13
N ASP A 182 -13.36 -3.32 11.14
CA ASP A 182 -14.11 -2.09 10.98
C ASP A 182 -13.19 -1.05 10.31
N PRO A 183 -13.65 -0.42 9.21
CA PRO A 183 -12.89 0.60 8.50
C PRO A 183 -12.40 1.77 9.36
N ARG A 184 -13.05 2.02 10.51
CA ARG A 184 -12.71 3.09 11.46
C ARG A 184 -11.59 2.69 12.42
N SER A 185 -11.17 1.42 12.45
CA SER A 185 -10.09 0.98 13.33
C SER A 185 -8.73 1.43 12.79
N PRO A 186 -7.84 2.01 13.63
CA PRO A 186 -6.48 2.37 13.22
C PRO A 186 -5.65 1.21 12.67
N GLN A 187 -6.03 -0.03 12.97
CA GLN A 187 -5.35 -1.25 12.52
C GLN A 187 -5.96 -1.84 11.25
N ASN A 188 -7.07 -1.29 10.76
CA ASN A 188 -7.80 -1.84 9.62
C ASN A 188 -6.94 -1.93 8.36
N TRP A 189 -6.00 -1.00 8.16
CA TRP A 189 -5.12 -1.04 7.00
C TRP A 189 -4.18 -2.26 7.04
N LEU A 190 -3.52 -2.52 8.18
CA LEU A 190 -2.60 -3.66 8.31
C LEU A 190 -3.39 -4.97 8.29
N TYR A 191 -4.57 -4.98 8.92
CA TYR A 191 -5.48 -6.10 8.86
C TYR A 191 -5.92 -6.43 7.43
N THR A 192 -6.33 -5.44 6.65
CA THR A 192 -6.76 -5.63 5.26
C THR A 192 -5.62 -6.15 4.39
N GLU A 193 -4.41 -5.60 4.54
CA GLU A 193 -3.23 -6.10 3.84
C GLU A 193 -2.89 -7.54 4.27
N THR A 194 -2.92 -7.83 5.57
CA THR A 194 -2.70 -9.18 6.09
C THR A 194 -3.72 -10.16 5.52
N LEU A 195 -4.99 -9.77 5.47
CA LEU A 195 -6.07 -10.59 4.94
C LEU A 195 -5.86 -10.96 3.48
N VAL A 196 -5.43 -10.00 2.65
CA VAL A 196 -5.07 -10.27 1.25
C VAL A 196 -3.95 -11.31 1.18
N GLN A 197 -2.89 -11.14 1.97
CA GLN A 197 -1.75 -12.06 1.94
C GLN A 197 -2.08 -13.45 2.51
N VAL A 198 -2.98 -13.54 3.50
CA VAL A 198 -3.49 -14.82 4.00
C VAL A 198 -4.27 -15.55 2.91
N LYS A 199 -5.18 -14.87 2.21
CA LYS A 199 -5.97 -15.46 1.13
C LYS A 199 -5.08 -16.01 0.01
N PHE A 200 -4.04 -15.29 -0.38
CA PHE A 200 -3.05 -15.78 -1.34
C PHE A 200 -2.30 -17.04 -0.84
N ALA A 201 -1.94 -17.08 0.44
CA ALA A 201 -1.24 -18.22 1.02
C ALA A 201 -2.13 -19.47 1.15
N GLU A 202 -3.43 -19.27 1.33
CA GLU A 202 -4.47 -20.31 1.31
C GLU A 202 -4.73 -20.84 -0.11
N GLU A 203 -4.91 -19.94 -1.08
CA GLU A 203 -5.14 -20.30 -2.50
C GLU A 203 -3.96 -21.10 -3.07
N ALA A 204 -2.72 -20.71 -2.75
CA ALA A 204 -1.51 -21.45 -3.14
C ALA A 204 -1.48 -22.90 -2.62
N ARG A 205 -2.30 -23.22 -1.61
CA ARG A 205 -2.47 -24.57 -1.04
C ARG A 205 -3.81 -25.22 -1.44
N GLY A 206 -4.62 -24.58 -2.26
CA GLY A 206 -5.95 -25.05 -2.64
C GLY A 206 -6.98 -24.96 -1.51
N LEU A 207 -6.77 -24.08 -0.53
CA LEU A 207 -7.72 -23.82 0.55
C LEU A 207 -8.65 -22.67 0.15
N PRO A 208 -9.99 -22.82 0.28
CA PRO A 208 -10.92 -21.75 -0.01
C PRO A 208 -10.91 -20.71 1.10
N SER A 209 -10.89 -19.42 0.76
CA SER A 209 -10.94 -18.35 1.76
C SER A 209 -12.30 -18.21 2.44
N GLY A 210 -12.31 -17.73 3.68
CA GLY A 210 -13.53 -17.49 4.45
C GLY A 210 -13.26 -16.91 5.84
N GLU A 211 -14.11 -17.24 6.81
CA GLU A 211 -14.00 -16.74 8.20
C GLU A 211 -12.66 -17.09 8.86
N HIS A 212 -12.08 -18.24 8.52
CA HIS A 212 -10.77 -18.65 9.01
C HIS A 212 -9.64 -17.74 8.50
N SER A 213 -9.74 -17.24 7.26
CA SER A 213 -8.80 -16.27 6.68
C SER A 213 -8.83 -14.96 7.46
N GLU A 214 -10.02 -14.48 7.83
CA GLU A 214 -10.22 -13.25 8.62
C GLU A 214 -9.64 -13.37 10.02
N LYS A 215 -9.88 -14.51 10.68
CA LYS A 215 -9.35 -14.79 12.03
C LYS A 215 -7.83 -14.94 12.03
N LEU A 216 -7.28 -15.64 11.04
CA LEU A 216 -5.84 -15.79 10.85
C LEU A 216 -5.18 -14.44 10.53
N ALA A 217 -5.79 -13.64 9.66
CA ALA A 217 -5.31 -12.30 9.35
C ALA A 217 -5.31 -11.39 10.58
N ALA A 218 -6.35 -11.49 11.42
CA ALA A 218 -6.44 -10.72 12.64
C ALA A 218 -5.32 -11.08 13.63
N ALA A 219 -5.07 -12.37 13.85
CA ALA A 219 -3.99 -12.83 14.73
C ALA A 219 -2.60 -12.46 14.19
N LEU A 220 -2.38 -12.59 12.88
CA LEU A 220 -1.13 -12.17 12.22
C LEU A 220 -0.92 -10.65 12.28
N THR A 221 -1.99 -9.85 12.21
CA THR A 221 -1.92 -8.40 12.36
C THR A 221 -1.40 -7.99 13.73
N VAL A 222 -1.80 -8.71 14.80
CA VAL A 222 -1.27 -8.50 16.15
C VAL A 222 0.23 -8.74 16.19
N GLU A 223 0.70 -9.87 15.64
CA GLU A 223 2.13 -10.21 15.66
C GLU A 223 2.97 -9.33 14.72
N ALA A 224 2.44 -8.94 13.57
CA ALA A 224 3.06 -7.97 12.68
C ALA A 224 3.20 -6.61 13.35
N THR A 225 2.17 -6.17 14.07
CA THR A 225 2.18 -4.93 14.86
C THR A 225 3.27 -4.98 15.93
N ARG A 226 3.38 -6.08 16.68
CA ARG A 226 4.42 -6.31 17.71
C ARG A 226 5.84 -6.39 17.16
N ALA A 227 5.98 -6.85 15.93
CA ALA A 227 7.26 -6.87 15.23
C ALA A 227 7.63 -5.50 14.63
N GLY A 228 6.77 -4.48 14.80
CA GLY A 228 6.93 -3.18 14.18
C GLY A 228 6.91 -3.21 12.66
N MET A 229 6.12 -4.10 12.09
CA MET A 229 5.86 -4.10 10.66
C MET A 229 4.92 -2.98 10.31
N TRP A 230 5.25 -2.30 9.21
CA TRP A 230 4.43 -1.22 8.64
C TRP A 230 3.92 -1.59 7.24
N LYS A 231 4.18 -2.82 6.79
CA LYS A 231 3.54 -3.49 5.65
C LYS A 231 3.76 -4.99 5.78
N ILE A 232 3.01 -5.78 5.03
CA ILE A 232 3.22 -7.23 4.89
C ILE A 232 3.32 -7.53 3.41
N ASP A 233 4.47 -8.04 2.98
CA ASP A 233 4.70 -8.37 1.57
C ASP A 233 4.21 -9.79 1.24
N ARG A 234 4.19 -10.69 2.23
CA ARG A 234 3.66 -12.04 2.11
C ARG A 234 3.31 -12.66 3.46
N VAL A 235 2.44 -13.65 3.45
CA VAL A 235 2.22 -14.58 4.57
C VAL A 235 2.79 -15.95 4.20
N GLU A 236 3.57 -16.52 5.10
CA GLU A 236 4.14 -17.86 4.93
C GLU A 236 3.48 -18.82 5.92
N LEU A 237 2.83 -19.89 5.43
CA LEU A 237 2.50 -21.04 6.29
C LEU A 237 3.53 -22.16 6.16
N ASN A 238 3.77 -22.87 7.26
CA ASN A 238 4.60 -24.07 7.31
C ASN A 238 3.94 -25.25 6.57
N GLN A 239 4.70 -26.33 6.31
CA GLN A 239 4.29 -27.42 5.40
C GLN A 239 2.92 -28.04 5.73
N ASP A 240 2.63 -28.23 7.01
CA ASP A 240 1.38 -28.78 7.54
C ASP A 240 0.28 -27.72 7.77
N GLY A 241 0.56 -26.43 7.58
CA GLY A 241 -0.40 -25.34 7.75
C GLY A 241 -0.77 -25.03 9.20
N SER A 242 -0.05 -25.59 10.17
CA SER A 242 -0.29 -25.38 11.60
C SER A 242 0.18 -24.01 12.10
N MET A 243 1.14 -23.39 11.39
CA MET A 243 1.74 -22.11 11.77
C MET A 243 1.79 -21.17 10.56
N ALA A 244 1.49 -19.90 10.78
CA ALA A 244 1.66 -18.82 9.81
C ALA A 244 2.56 -17.71 10.36
N ARG A 245 3.27 -16.99 9.49
CA ARG A 245 3.94 -15.74 9.86
C ARG A 245 3.82 -14.68 8.77
N ALA A 246 3.77 -13.42 9.19
CA ALA A 246 3.85 -12.28 8.30
C ALA A 246 5.33 -11.97 8.00
N VAL A 247 5.60 -11.60 6.75
CA VAL A 247 6.94 -11.27 6.28
C VAL A 247 6.91 -9.90 5.61
N GLN A 248 7.78 -9.02 6.07
CA GLN A 248 8.09 -7.75 5.44
C GLN A 248 9.45 -7.88 4.75
N ALA A 249 9.43 -7.97 3.43
CA ALA A 249 10.60 -8.13 2.59
C ALA A 249 11.40 -6.83 2.49
N ASN A 250 12.73 -6.96 2.55
CA ASN A 250 13.61 -5.82 2.35
C ASN A 250 13.61 -5.39 0.88
N ALA A 251 13.51 -4.08 0.65
CA ALA A 251 13.44 -3.48 -0.69
C ALA A 251 14.67 -3.76 -1.58
N MET A 252 15.83 -4.08 -0.99
CA MET A 252 17.08 -4.32 -1.72
C MET A 252 17.31 -5.79 -2.11
N ARG A 253 16.98 -6.74 -1.23
CA ARG A 253 17.05 -8.19 -1.49
C ARG A 253 16.05 -8.93 -0.59
N ASP A 254 15.28 -9.81 -1.20
CA ASP A 254 14.39 -10.74 -0.50
C ASP A 254 15.21 -11.95 0.00
N GLU A 255 16.02 -11.72 1.02
CA GLU A 255 16.78 -12.75 1.73
C GLU A 255 16.21 -12.91 3.14
N SER A 256 15.94 -14.13 3.58
CA SER A 256 15.27 -14.39 4.88
C SER A 256 15.97 -13.76 6.09
N ALA A 257 17.29 -13.56 6.02
CA ALA A 257 18.08 -12.91 7.07
C ALA A 257 17.90 -11.38 7.13
N LEU A 258 17.44 -10.76 6.05
CA LEU A 258 17.24 -9.31 5.91
C LEU A 258 15.76 -8.91 6.03
N ASN A 259 14.87 -9.89 5.96
CA ASN A 259 13.44 -9.70 6.10
C ASN A 259 13.06 -9.53 7.57
N ARG A 260 12.07 -8.67 7.83
CA ARG A 260 11.44 -8.59 9.14
C ARG A 260 10.32 -9.62 9.16
N ASN A 261 10.32 -10.47 10.19
CA ASN A 261 9.36 -11.57 10.35
C ASN A 261 8.58 -11.39 11.65
N SER A 262 7.28 -11.69 11.62
CA SER A 262 6.48 -11.73 12.85
C SER A 262 6.83 -12.99 13.64
N ALA A 263 6.43 -13.03 14.91
CA ALA A 263 6.35 -14.31 15.60
C ALA A 263 5.37 -15.23 14.85
N PRO A 264 5.62 -16.55 14.83
CA PRO A 264 4.72 -17.49 14.19
C PRO A 264 3.43 -17.62 15.01
N VAL A 265 2.29 -17.58 14.32
CA VAL A 265 0.94 -17.70 14.87
C VAL A 265 0.41 -19.10 14.58
N SER A 266 -0.12 -19.78 15.60
CA SER A 266 -0.83 -21.04 15.43
C SER A 266 -2.17 -20.81 14.73
N THR A 267 -2.40 -21.51 13.62
CA THR A 267 -3.68 -21.42 12.88
C THR A 267 -4.84 -21.94 13.71
N ALA A 268 -4.61 -22.97 14.55
CA ALA A 268 -5.59 -23.49 15.49
C ALA A 268 -5.96 -22.47 16.58
N GLU A 269 -4.99 -21.75 17.12
CA GLU A 269 -5.24 -20.70 18.12
C GLU A 269 -5.95 -19.50 17.51
N ALA A 270 -5.59 -19.11 16.28
CA ALA A 270 -6.23 -18.02 15.56
C ALA A 270 -7.72 -18.30 15.31
N MET A 271 -8.10 -19.54 14.97
CA MET A 271 -9.50 -19.92 14.79
C MET A 271 -10.36 -19.78 16.06
N GLY A 272 -9.75 -19.92 17.23
CA GLY A 272 -10.40 -19.75 18.53
C GLY A 272 -10.54 -18.29 18.98
N GLN A 273 -9.97 -17.34 18.24
CA GLN A 273 -9.98 -15.91 18.57
C GLN A 273 -10.86 -15.16 17.58
N SER A 274 -11.75 -14.32 18.09
CA SER A 274 -12.56 -13.44 17.25
C SER A 274 -11.70 -12.28 16.70
N VAL A 275 -12.14 -11.71 15.58
CA VAL A 275 -11.51 -10.50 15.03
C VAL A 275 -11.53 -9.37 16.06
N GLN A 276 -12.63 -9.23 16.82
CA GLN A 276 -12.77 -8.22 17.87
C GLN A 276 -11.74 -8.39 19.01
N GLU A 277 -11.56 -9.61 19.55
CA GLU A 277 -10.54 -9.87 20.59
C GLU A 277 -9.13 -9.57 20.09
N ASN A 278 -8.84 -9.91 18.84
CA ASN A 278 -7.54 -9.58 18.24
C ASN A 278 -7.38 -8.06 18.04
N SER A 279 -8.47 -7.30 17.89
CA SER A 279 -8.43 -5.84 17.70
C SER A 279 -7.95 -5.12 18.95
N GLU A 280 -8.44 -5.56 20.10
CA GLU A 280 -7.98 -5.08 21.41
C GLU A 280 -6.51 -5.44 21.65
N ARG A 281 -6.09 -6.63 21.22
CA ARG A 281 -4.70 -7.10 21.37
C ARG A 281 -3.73 -6.30 20.49
N ALA A 282 -4.09 -6.02 19.25
CA ALA A 282 -3.25 -5.23 18.35
C ALA A 282 -3.22 -3.74 18.76
N LEU A 283 -4.25 -3.22 19.45
CA LEU A 283 -4.23 -1.87 20.01
C LEU A 283 -3.20 -1.77 21.13
N LYS A 284 -3.27 -2.70 22.10
CA LYS A 284 -2.29 -2.81 23.19
C LYS A 284 -0.87 -2.99 22.66
N ALA A 285 -0.68 -3.80 21.61
CA ALA A 285 0.63 -3.99 20.98
C ALA A 285 1.15 -2.68 20.34
N SER A 286 0.29 -1.94 19.65
CA SER A 286 0.64 -0.65 19.04
C SER A 286 1.10 0.37 20.09
N ASP A 287 0.37 0.47 21.19
CA ASP A 287 0.67 1.42 22.27
C ASP A 287 1.96 1.07 22.99
N GLN A 288 2.18 -0.22 23.31
CA GLN A 288 3.44 -0.70 23.89
C GLN A 288 4.63 -0.37 23.00
N GLN A 289 4.48 -0.52 21.69
CA GLN A 289 5.56 -0.24 20.75
C GLN A 289 5.84 1.26 20.60
N ARG A 290 4.80 2.10 20.64
CA ARG A 290 4.96 3.56 20.69
C ARG A 290 5.69 4.01 21.94
N GLU A 291 5.32 3.46 23.11
CA GLU A 291 6.00 3.73 24.38
C GLU A 291 7.47 3.34 24.32
N GLN A 292 7.78 2.13 23.85
CA GLN A 292 9.14 1.65 23.70
C GLN A 292 9.98 2.54 22.77
N GLN A 293 9.42 2.96 21.62
CA GLN A 293 10.09 3.87 20.70
C GLN A 293 10.35 5.25 21.30
N ARG A 294 9.46 5.74 22.18
CA ARG A 294 9.67 7.01 22.89
C ARG A 294 10.79 6.90 23.91
N ILE A 295 10.85 5.79 24.64
CA ILE A 295 11.92 5.50 25.61
C ILE A 295 13.27 5.37 24.88
N ASP A 296 13.33 4.65 23.76
CA ASP A 296 14.55 4.47 22.98
C ASP A 296 15.06 5.80 22.41
N GLN A 297 14.16 6.66 21.92
CA GLN A 297 14.50 8.00 21.43
C GLN A 297 15.03 8.93 22.53
N GLN A 298 14.45 8.89 23.73
CA GLN A 298 14.95 9.67 24.87
C GLN A 298 16.33 9.18 25.35
N THR A 299 16.53 7.86 25.35
CA THR A 299 17.82 7.25 25.75
C THR A 299 18.93 7.57 24.75
N GLN A 300 18.61 7.66 23.45
CA GLN A 300 19.57 8.07 22.42
C GLN A 300 19.91 9.58 22.45
N GLN A 301 18.98 10.43 22.90
CA GLN A 301 19.22 11.88 23.05
C GLN A 301 19.98 12.23 24.35
N HIS A 302 20.05 11.31 25.32
CA HIS A 302 20.82 11.47 26.56
C HIS A 302 21.94 10.42 26.65
N GLY A 303 22.81 10.39 25.62
CA GLY A 303 24.08 9.68 25.71
C GLY A 303 24.93 10.23 26.89
N PRO A 304 25.73 9.38 27.57
CA PRO A 304 26.30 9.69 28.87
C PRO A 304 27.20 10.91 28.80
N ARG A 305 26.78 12.00 29.46
CA ARG A 305 27.67 13.09 29.87
C ARG A 305 28.57 12.52 30.98
N ALA A 306 29.64 11.83 30.55
CA ALA A 306 30.67 11.35 31.44
C ALA A 306 31.24 12.54 32.22
N MET A 307 31.22 12.39 33.54
CA MET A 307 31.76 13.32 34.50
C MET A 307 33.25 13.55 34.22
N MET A 308 33.62 14.78 33.87
CA MET A 308 34.95 15.32 34.15
C MET A 308 34.81 16.21 35.37
N ALA A 309 35.09 15.62 36.53
CA ALA A 309 35.56 16.31 37.73
C ALA A 309 37.09 16.20 37.76
#